data_AF-A0A6N0I3A9-F1
#
_entry.id   AF-A0A6N0I3A9-F1
#
_cell.length_a   1.000
_cell.length_b   1.000
_cell.length_c   1.000
_cell.angle_alpha   90.00
_cell.angle_beta   90.00
_cell.angle_gamma   90.00
#
_symmetry.space_group_name_H-M   'P 1'
#
loop_
_entity.id
_entity.type
_entity.pdbx_description
1 polymer ?
#
loop_
_entity_poly.entity_id
_entity_poly.type
_entity_poly.pdbx_seq_one_letter_code
_entity_poly.pdbx_strand_id
1 'polypeptide(L)' 'MAAFYLLVGLDFEIFQYQFESRIRKLVLILLVGGSISTAVVIFQSITANRLLTPSIMGLDSVIYLLKSCLCSY' A
#
# COMPACT_ATOMS: atom_id res chain seq x y z
N MET A 1 11.27 4.08 -12.59
CA MET A 1 9.84 4.43 -12.79
C MET A 1 9.34 5.47 -11.81
N ALA A 2 9.55 5.34 -10.49
CA ALA A 2 9.14 6.35 -9.50
C ALA A 2 9.75 7.75 -9.75
N ALA A 3 11.03 7.82 -10.15
CA ALA A 3 11.69 9.07 -10.53
C ALA A 3 11.05 9.72 -11.78
N PHE A 4 10.51 8.92 -12.69
CA PHE A 4 9.83 9.40 -13.90
C PHE A 4 8.44 9.97 -13.56
N TYR A 5 7.77 9.41 -12.56
CA TYR A 5 6.46 9.87 -12.08
C TYR A 5 6.50 11.25 -11.39
N LEU A 6 7.67 11.64 -10.87
CA LEU A 6 7.88 12.97 -10.29
C LEU A 6 8.16 14.05 -11.34
N LEU A 7 8.60 13.69 -12.55
CA LEU A 7 9.05 14.63 -13.58
C LEU A 7 8.04 14.84 -14.73
N VAL A 8 7.15 13.89 -15.01
CA VAL A 8 6.20 13.98 -16.13
C VAL A 8 4.93 14.76 -15.74
N GLY A 9 4.66 15.86 -16.45
CA GLY A 9 3.41 16.64 -16.38
C GLY A 9 3.37 17.73 -15.30
N LEU A 10 4.42 18.53 -15.20
CA LEU A 10 4.58 19.58 -14.18
C LEU A 10 4.10 20.94 -14.70
N ASP A 11 2.98 21.43 -14.19
CA ASP A 11 2.49 22.81 -14.37
C ASP A 11 3.26 23.77 -13.46
N PHE A 12 3.78 24.86 -14.02
CA PHE A 12 4.68 25.79 -13.31
C PHE A 12 3.99 26.63 -12.22
N GLU A 13 2.66 26.76 -12.24
CA GLU A 13 1.91 27.57 -11.26
C GLU A 13 1.66 26.88 -9.91
N ILE A 14 1.61 25.54 -9.86
CA ILE A 14 1.24 24.77 -8.64
C ILE A 14 2.30 23.72 -8.27
N PHE A 15 3.53 23.96 -8.72
CA PHE A 15 4.65 23.02 -8.67
C PHE A 15 4.91 22.46 -7.26
N GLN A 16 4.96 23.34 -6.25
CA GLN A 16 5.25 22.95 -4.86
C GLN A 16 4.21 21.97 -4.29
N TYR A 17 2.92 22.24 -4.53
CA TYR A 17 1.83 21.42 -3.96
C TYR A 17 1.74 20.04 -4.62
N GLN A 18 1.93 19.99 -5.94
CA GLN A 18 1.94 18.71 -6.68
C GLN A 18 3.14 17.85 -6.30
N PHE A 19 4.30 18.46 -6.09
CA PHE A 19 5.53 17.73 -5.78
C PHE A 19 5.49 17.12 -4.37
N GLU A 20 5.06 17.89 -3.36
CA GLU A 20 4.92 17.41 -1.98
C GLU A 20 3.91 16.26 -1.87
N SER A 21 2.74 16.39 -2.52
CA SER A 21 1.70 15.35 -2.50
C SER A 21 2.16 14.04 -3.16
N ARG A 22 2.91 14.12 -4.27
CA ARG A 22 3.45 12.93 -4.96
C ARG A 22 4.54 12.23 -4.15
N ILE A 23 5.45 12.98 -3.53
CA ILE A 23 6.47 12.42 -2.63
C ILE A 23 5.80 11.74 -1.44
N ARG A 24 4.81 12.40 -0.82
CA ARG A 24 4.09 11.82 0.32
C ARG A 24 3.42 10.50 -0.04
N LYS A 25 2.77 10.41 -1.20
CA LYS A 25 2.18 9.16 -1.70
C LYS A 25 3.23 8.07 -1.93
N LEU A 26 4.38 8.40 -2.51
CA LEU A 26 5.47 7.44 -2.73
C LEU A 26 6.02 6.88 -1.41
N VAL A 27 6.27 7.74 -0.42
CA VAL A 27 6.73 7.33 0.91
C VAL A 27 5.72 6.40 1.57
N LEU A 28 4.42 6.74 1.50
CA LEU A 28 3.35 5.89 2.03
C LEU A 28 3.30 4.51 1.37
N ILE A 29 3.43 4.44 0.05
CA ILE A 29 3.43 3.17 -0.70
C ILE A 29 4.63 2.30 -0.30
N LEU A 30 5.82 2.89 -0.16
CA LEU A 30 7.02 2.16 0.25
C LEU A 30 6.90 1.61 1.67
N LEU A 31 6.37 2.42 2.60
CA LEU A 31 6.20 2.03 3.99
C LEU A 31 5.17 0.90 4.13
N VAL A 32 4.00 1.06 3.50
CA VAL A 32 2.94 0.05 3.53
C VAL A 32 3.37 -1.23 2.79
N GLY A 33 3.99 -1.10 1.61
CA GLY A 33 4.49 -2.23 0.84
C GLY A 33 5.57 -3.03 1.57
N GLY A 34 6.48 -2.34 2.26
CA GLY A 34 7.49 -2.98 3.12
C GLY A 34 6.87 -3.77 4.27
N SER A 35 5.90 -3.18 4.97
CA SER A 35 5.15 -3.83 6.05
C SER A 35 4.38 -5.07 5.57
N ILE A 36 3.72 -4.98 4.41
CA ILE A 36 3.00 -6.12 3.82
C ILE A 36 3.99 -7.21 3.42
N SER A 37 5.11 -6.87 2.78
CA SER A 37 6.11 -7.84 2.34
C SER A 37 6.71 -8.62 3.51
N THR A 38 7.04 -7.96 4.63
CA THR A 38 7.55 -8.64 5.83
C THR A 38 6.49 -9.55 6.45
N ALA A 39 5.24 -9.10 6.57
CA ALA A 39 4.14 -9.93 7.06
C ALA A 39 3.94 -11.18 6.20
N VAL A 40 4.01 -11.05 4.87
CA VAL A 40 3.90 -12.17 3.91
C VAL A 40 5.02 -13.19 4.11
N VAL A 41 6.27 -12.76 4.22
CA VAL A 41 7.42 -13.67 4.38
C VAL A 41 7.36 -14.42 5.72
N ILE A 42 6.98 -13.74 6.80
CA ILE A 42 6.80 -14.36 8.12
C ILE A 42 5.68 -15.40 8.07
N PHE A 43 4.55 -15.06 7.45
CA PHE A 43 3.40 -15.97 7.35
C PHE A 43 3.73 -17.20 6.50
N GLN A 44 4.38 -17.01 5.36
CA GLN A 44 4.86 -18.09 4.51
C GLN A 44 5.85 -19.00 5.23
N SER A 45 6.69 -18.44 6.13
CA SER A 45 7.65 -19.19 6.93
C SER A 45 6.97 -20.05 8.01
N ILE A 46 5.94 -19.52 8.68
CA ILE A 46 5.19 -20.25 9.71
C ILE A 46 4.33 -21.36 9.10
N THR A 47 3.64 -21.09 7.99
CA THR A 47 2.77 -22.08 7.33
C THR A 47 3.55 -23.05 6.43
N ALA A 48 4.86 -22.84 6.26
CA ALA A 48 5.72 -23.57 5.33
C ALA A 48 5.12 -23.68 3.90
N ASN A 49 4.33 -22.68 3.51
CA ASN A 49 3.60 -22.70 2.26
C ASN A 49 3.73 -21.36 1.53
N ARG A 50 4.47 -21.38 0.43
CA ARG A 50 4.86 -20.20 -0.35
C ARG A 50 3.73 -19.60 -1.19
N LEU A 51 2.61 -20.32 -1.32
CA LEU A 51 1.41 -19.89 -2.03
C LEU A 51 0.40 -19.17 -1.13
N LEU A 52 0.52 -19.31 0.20
CA LEU A 52 -0.39 -18.66 1.13
C LEU A 52 0.08 -17.24 1.44
N THR A 53 -0.46 -16.29 0.68
CA THR A 53 -0.45 -14.87 1.04
C THR A 53 -1.64 -14.60 1.97
N PRO A 54 -1.53 -13.78 3.02
CA PRO A 54 -2.63 -13.47 3.96
C PRO A 54 -3.96 -13.08 3.27
N SER A 55 -3.89 -12.40 2.12
CA SER A 55 -5.08 -12.04 1.32
C SER A 55 -5.81 -13.27 0.77
N ILE A 56 -5.11 -14.31 0.32
CA ILE A 56 -5.69 -15.59 -0.16
C ILE A 56 -6.36 -16.36 0.98
N MET A 57 -5.86 -16.19 2.21
CA MET A 57 -6.43 -16.82 3.40
C MET A 57 -7.75 -16.17 3.87
N GLY A 58 -8.17 -15.07 3.24
CA GLY A 58 -9.42 -14.37 3.55
C GLY A 58 -9.26 -13.16 4.48
N LEU A 59 -8.03 -12.70 4.76
CA LEU A 59 -7.79 -11.50 5.57
C LEU A 59 -8.43 -10.26 4.94
N ASP A 60 -8.43 -10.17 3.61
CA ASP A 60 -9.04 -9.07 2.86
C ASP A 60 -10.55 -8.96 3.15
N SER A 61 -11.24 -10.10 3.17
CA SER A 61 -12.67 -10.21 3.48
C SER A 61 -13.00 -9.72 4.91
N VAL A 62 -12.14 -10.04 5.87
CA VAL A 62 -12.29 -9.59 7.27
C VAL A 62 -12.10 -8.07 7.36
N ILE A 63 -11.15 -7.52 6.63
CA ILE A 63 -10.94 -6.06 6.56
C ILE A 63 -12.18 -5.37 5.95
N TYR A 64 -12.76 -5.91 4.88
CA TYR A 64 -13.99 -5.36 4.30
C TYR A 64 -15.18 -5.42 5.24
N LEU A 65 -15.35 -6.51 6.00
CA LEU A 65 -16.41 -6.63 7.00
C LEU A 65 -16.24 -5.60 8.12
N LEU A 66 -15.04 -5.48 8.68
CA LEU A 66 -14.71 -4.49 9.70
C LEU A 66 -14.97 -3.07 9.21
N LYS A 67 -14.53 -2.74 7.99
CA LYS A 67 -14.74 -1.42 7.39
C LYS A 67 -16.24 -1.10 7.23
N SER A 68 -17.02 -2.07 6.77
CA SER A 68 -18.46 -1.92 6.56
C SER A 68 -19.20 -1.76 7.89
N CYS A 69 -18.81 -2.52 8.91
CA CYS A 69 -19.39 -2.40 10.24
C CYS A 69 -19.05 -1.04 10.90
N LEU A 70 -17.80 -0.60 10.79
CA LEU A 70 -17.35 0.67 11.38
C LEU A 70 -17.91 1.91 10.66
N CYS A 71 -18.13 1.82 9.34
CA CYS A 71 -18.64 2.92 8.51
C CYS A 71 -20.17 2.97 8.46
N SER A 72 -20.85 1.94 8.97
CA SER A 72 -22.32 1.89 9.07
C SER A 72 -22.84 2.47 10.40
N TYR A 73 -21.95 3.08 11.20
CA TYR A 73 -22.22 3.82 12.43
C TYR A 73 -21.77 5.28 12.24
#